data_AF-A0A8T4YTV9-F1
#
_entry.id   AF-A0A8T4YTV9-F1
#
_cell.length_a   1.000
_cell.length_b   1.000
_cell.length_c   1.000
_cell.angle_alpha   90.00
_cell.angle_beta   90.00
_cell.angle_gamma   90.00
#
_symmetry.space_group_name_H-M   'P 1'
#
loop_
_entity.id
_entity.type
_entity.pdbx_description
1 polymer ?
#
loop_
_entity_poly.entity_id
_entity_poly.type
_entity_poly.pdbx_seq_one_letter_code
_entity_poly.pdbx_strand_id
1 'polypeptide(L)'
;MTRQKTIGSIMEMKSRGASTIGVIESGDEEVKALLDDSIEVPVHVADILTPLIYVIPLQLFAYWMAVERGCDPDRPRNLAKSVTVE
;
A
#
# COMPACT_ATOMS: atom_id res chain seq x y z
N MET A 1 4.06 -14.52 -4.62
CA MET A 1 5.39 -14.04 -5.07
C MET A 1 6.40 -14.38 -3.99
N THR A 2 7.61 -14.80 -4.35
CA THR A 2 8.69 -15.05 -3.36
C THR A 2 9.35 -13.73 -2.99
N ARG A 3 9.79 -13.55 -1.73
CA ARG A 3 10.50 -12.34 -1.24
C ARG A 3 11.62 -11.87 -2.19
N GLN A 4 12.40 -12.81 -2.73
CA GLN A 4 13.46 -12.53 -3.70
C GLN A 4 12.96 -11.79 -4.96
N LYS A 5 11.77 -12.15 -5.46
CA LYS A 5 11.18 -11.49 -6.64
C LYS A 5 10.75 -10.07 -6.30
N THR A 6 10.18 -9.86 -5.10
CA THR A 6 9.79 -8.52 -4.63
C THR A 6 11.01 -7.59 -4.53
N ILE A 7 12.12 -8.06 -3.95
CA ILE A 7 13.38 -7.31 -3.88
C ILE A 7 13.89 -6.97 -5.29
N GLY A 8 13.90 -7.95 -6.20
CA GLY A 8 14.29 -7.73 -7.60
C GLY A 8 13.44 -6.64 -8.27
N SER A 9 12.12 -6.66 -8.06
CA SER A 9 11.22 -5.64 -8.58
C SER A 9 11.48 -4.24 -7.99
N ILE A 10 11.75 -4.14 -6.69
CA ILE A 10 12.09 -2.86 -6.04
C ILE A 10 13.38 -2.28 -6.67
N MET A 11 14.42 -3.11 -6.81
CA MET A 11 15.69 -2.68 -7.42
C MET A 11 15.51 -2.24 -8.87
N GLU A 12 14.70 -2.96 -9.66
CA GLU A 12 14.38 -2.58 -11.03
C GLU A 12 13.68 -1.20 -11.08
N MET A 13 12.68 -0.97 -10.23
CA MET A 13 11.97 0.31 -10.15
C MET A 13 12.93 1.46 -9.80
N LYS A 14 13.82 1.26 -8.81
CA LYS A 14 14.81 2.28 -8.42
C LYS A 14 15.82 2.58 -9.53
N SER A 15 16.26 1.57 -10.27
CA SER A 15 17.16 1.77 -11.42
C SER A 15 16.54 2.65 -12.53
N ARG A 16 15.21 2.75 -12.57
CA ARG A 16 14.45 3.60 -13.49
C ARG A 16 14.12 4.97 -12.90
N GLY A 17 14.58 5.27 -11.69
CA GLY A 17 14.33 6.54 -10.99
C GLY A 17 12.93 6.65 -10.39
N ALA A 18 12.21 5.55 -10.19
CA ALA A 18 10.91 5.58 -9.53
C ALA A 18 11.08 5.80 -8.01
N SER A 19 10.22 6.64 -7.43
CA SER A 19 10.06 6.75 -5.97
C SER A 19 9.31 5.51 -5.46
N THR A 20 9.83 4.90 -4.41
CA THR A 20 9.33 3.61 -3.88
C THR A 20 8.78 3.76 -2.46
N ILE A 21 7.52 3.35 -2.29
CA ILE A 21 6.86 3.28 -0.98
C ILE A 21 6.42 1.82 -0.77
N GLY A 22 6.74 1.23 0.37
CA GLY A 22 6.38 -0.16 0.69
C GLY A 22 5.64 -0.31 2.02
N VAL A 23 4.70 -1.26 2.06
CA VAL A 23 4.09 -1.75 3.31
C VAL A 23 4.84 -3.02 3.70
N ILE A 24 5.51 -2.98 4.85
CA ILE A 24 6.43 -4.04 5.28
C ILE A 24 6.11 -4.48 6.71
N GLU A 25 6.53 -5.68 7.07
CA GLU A 25 6.47 -6.13 8.46
C GLU A 25 7.43 -5.30 9.33
N SER A 26 7.01 -5.01 10.56
CA SER A 26 7.83 -4.28 11.53
C SER A 26 9.14 -5.03 11.78
N GLY A 27 10.28 -4.35 11.57
CA GLY A 27 11.61 -4.94 11.72
C GLY A 27 12.20 -5.61 10.47
N ASP A 28 11.56 -5.56 9.29
CA ASP A 28 12.22 -5.96 8.02
C ASP A 28 13.19 -4.86 7.53
N GLU A 29 14.32 -4.72 8.23
CA GLU A 29 15.33 -3.69 7.96
C GLU A 29 15.98 -3.81 6.58
N GLU A 30 16.05 -5.02 6.02
CA GLU A 30 16.60 -5.24 4.68
C GLU A 30 15.71 -4.60 3.61
N VAL A 31 14.40 -4.85 3.65
CA VAL A 31 13.47 -4.25 2.68
C VAL A 31 13.33 -2.76 2.93
N LYS A 32 13.30 -2.33 4.20
CA LYS A 32 13.24 -0.92 4.57
C LYS A 32 14.40 -0.10 3.98
N ALA A 33 15.62 -0.62 4.05
CA ALA A 33 16.80 0.03 3.48
C ALA A 33 16.76 0.16 1.94
N LEU A 34 15.95 -0.66 1.26
CA LEU A 34 15.78 -0.61 -0.19
C LEU A 34 14.71 0.39 -0.62
N LEU A 35 13.75 0.74 0.24
CA LEU A 35 12.64 1.65 -0.10
C LEU A 35 13.03 3.11 0.14
N ASP A 36 12.31 4.05 -0.46
CA ASP A 36 12.47 5.48 -0.17
C ASP A 36 11.59 5.88 1.03
N ASP A 37 10.38 5.33 1.10
CA ASP A 37 9.50 5.41 2.27
C ASP A 37 8.93 4.02 2.62
N SER A 38 8.63 3.81 3.90
CA SER A 38 8.07 2.54 4.39
C SER A 38 6.98 2.76 5.43
N ILE A 39 5.93 1.95 5.36
CA ILE A 39 4.90 1.83 6.39
C ILE A 39 5.05 0.45 7.03
N GLU A 40 5.34 0.42 8.32
CA GLU A 40 5.49 -0.82 9.07
C GLU A 40 4.15 -1.30 9.62
N VAL A 41 3.85 -2.59 9.46
CA VAL A 41 2.70 -3.26 10.07
C VAL A 41 3.15 -4.27 11.12
N PRO A 42 2.34 -4.54 12.16
CA PRO A 42 2.73 -5.47 13.23
C PRO A 42 3.06 -6.87 12.71
N VAL A 43 4.07 -7.49 13.31
CA VAL A 43 4.38 -8.91 13.14
C VAL A 43 3.49 -9.78 14.06
N HIS A 44 3.52 -11.10 13.85
CA HIS A 44 2.74 -12.08 14.62
C HIS A 44 1.22 -11.99 14.46
N VAL A 45 0.77 -11.43 13.35
CA VAL A 45 -0.62 -11.53 12.92
C VAL A 45 -0.83 -12.92 12.32
N ALA A 46 -1.93 -13.60 12.68
CA ALA A 46 -2.27 -14.87 12.05
C ALA A 46 -2.37 -14.70 10.52
N ASP A 47 -1.78 -15.59 9.73
CA ASP A 47 -1.68 -15.48 8.27
C ASP A 47 -3.03 -15.13 7.61
N ILE A 48 -4.12 -15.72 8.09
CA ILE A 48 -5.48 -15.48 7.58
C ILE A 48 -5.98 -14.04 7.80
N LEU A 49 -5.44 -13.34 8.79
CA LEU A 49 -5.79 -11.95 9.13
C LEU A 49 -4.85 -10.93 8.48
N THR A 50 -3.72 -11.36 7.92
CA THR A 50 -2.75 -10.45 7.29
C THR A 50 -3.39 -9.53 6.23
N PRO A 51 -4.35 -9.95 5.38
CA PRO A 51 -4.95 -9.04 4.41
C PRO A 51 -5.69 -7.86 5.06
N LEU A 52 -6.30 -8.05 6.24
CA LEU A 52 -7.00 -6.99 6.97
C LEU A 52 -6.04 -5.95 7.54
N ILE A 53 -4.83 -6.36 7.93
CA ILE A 53 -3.85 -5.42 8.48
C ILE A 53 -3.20 -4.62 7.34
N TYR A 54 -2.87 -5.29 6.23
CA TYR A 54 -2.22 -4.63 5.08
C TYR A 54 -3.14 -3.67 4.32
N VAL A 55 -4.46 -3.83 4.38
CA VAL A 55 -5.39 -2.92 3.67
C VAL A 55 -5.53 -1.56 4.35
N ILE A 56 -5.38 -1.48 5.68
CA ILE A 56 -5.55 -0.25 6.45
C ILE A 56 -4.62 0.89 5.97
N PRO A 57 -3.29 0.71 5.87
CA PRO A 57 -2.42 1.78 5.40
C PRO A 57 -2.71 2.18 3.95
N LEU A 58 -3.15 1.24 3.11
CA LEU A 58 -3.52 1.54 1.72
C LEU A 58 -4.81 2.37 1.63
N GLN A 59 -5.79 2.10 2.50
CA GLN A 59 -7.01 2.91 2.63
C GLN A 59 -6.69 4.32 3.10
N LEU A 60 -5.83 4.46 4.11
CA LEU A 60 -5.39 5.77 4.62
C LEU A 60 -4.61 6.55 3.55
N PHE A 61 -3.70 5.88 2.82
CA PHE A 61 -2.98 6.49 1.71
C PHE A 61 -3.94 7.02 0.64
N ALA A 62 -4.91 6.20 0.22
CA ALA A 62 -5.92 6.62 -0.77
C ALA A 62 -6.75 7.81 -0.28
N TYR A 63 -7.17 7.79 0.98
CA TYR A 63 -7.93 8.88 1.61
C TYR A 63 -7.13 10.19 1.60
N TRP A 64 -5.91 10.19 2.12
CA TRP A 64 -5.10 11.40 2.20
C TRP A 64 -4.70 11.92 0.81
N MET A 65 -4.44 11.03 -0.15
CA MET A 65 -4.21 11.41 -1.55
C MET A 65 -5.44 12.07 -2.18
N ALA A 66 -6.66 11.64 -1.83
CA ALA A 66 -7.89 12.26 -2.31
C ALA A 66 -8.05 13.66 -1.71
N VAL A 67 -7.89 13.79 -0.39
CA VAL A 67 -7.98 15.07 0.34
C VAL A 67 -6.96 16.08 -0.19
N GLU A 68 -5.69 15.69 -0.33
CA GLU A 68 -4.61 16.55 -0.82
C GLU A 68 -4.87 17.02 -2.26
N ARG A 69 -5.54 16.20 -3.08
CA ARG A 69 -5.92 16.54 -4.45
C ARG A 69 -7.22 17.34 -4.56
N GLY A 70 -7.86 17.70 -3.43
CA GLY A 70 -9.15 18.38 -3.41
C GLY A 70 -10.31 17.53 -3.95
N CYS A 71 -10.17 16.20 -3.96
CA CYS A 71 -11.23 15.26 -4.29
C CYS A 71 -12.06 14.94 -3.03
N ASP A 72 -13.37 14.71 -3.22
CA ASP A 72 -14.24 14.19 -2.16
C ASP A 72 -14.11 12.66 -2.06
N PRO A 73 -13.49 12.11 -0.99
CA PRO A 73 -13.34 10.67 -0.83
C PRO A 73 -14.67 9.94 -0.58
N ASP A 74 -15.71 10.64 -0.08
CA ASP A 74 -17.04 10.08 0.16
C ASP A 74 -17.88 10.05 -1.12
N ARG A 75 -17.56 10.90 -2.10
CA ARG A 75 -18.29 11.03 -3.37
C ARG A 75 -17.35 10.94 -4.58
N PRO A 76 -16.67 9.81 -4.79
CA PRO A 76 -15.81 9.63 -5.96
C PRO A 76 -16.62 9.69 -7.25
N ARG A 77 -16.01 10.27 -8.29
CA ARG A 77 -16.65 10.45 -9.62
C ARG A 77 -17.09 9.10 -10.18
N ASN A 78 -18.28 9.07 -10.77
CA ASN A 78 -18.86 7.91 -11.47
C ASN A 78 -19.13 6.67 -10.58
N LEU A 79 -19.19 6.84 -9.25
CA LEU A 79 -19.51 5.76 -8.32
C LEU A 79 -20.81 6.02 -7.56
N ALA A 80 -21.57 4.95 -7.37
CA ALA A 80 -22.73 4.92 -6.49
C ALA A 80 -22.43 3.98 -5.32
N LYS A 81 -23.02 4.27 -4.14
CA LYS A 81 -22.84 3.43 -2.93
C LYS A 81 -23.30 1.99 -3.15
N SER A 82 -24.32 1.79 -3.98
CA SER A 82 -24.78 0.50 -4.48
C SER A 82 -25.36 0.73 -5.87
N VAL A 83 -25.08 -0.18 -6.80
CA VAL A 83 -25.67 -0.15 -8.14
C VAL A 83 -26.91 -1.03 -8.09
N THR A 84 -28.08 -0.42 -7.88
CA THR A 84 -29.37 -1.09 -8.08
C THR A 84 -29.77 -0.88 -9.52
N VAL A 85 -29.58 -1.90 -10.36
CA VAL A 85 -30.13 -1.92 -11.71
C VAL A 85 -31.51 -2.56 -11.62
N GLU A 86 -32.52 -1.95 -12.24
CA GLU A 86 -33.75 -2.66 -12.63
C GLU A 86 -33.52 -3.45 -13.92
#